data_AF-A0A850VVG5-F1
#
_entry.id   AF-A0A850VVG5-F1
#
_cell.length_a   1.000
_cell.length_b   1.000
_cell.length_c   1.000
_cell.angle_alpha   90.00
_cell.angle_beta   90.00
_cell.angle_gamma   90.00
#
_symmetry.space_group_name_H-M   'P 1'
#
loop_
_entity.id
_entity.type
_entity.pdbx_description
1 polymer ?
#
loop_
_entity_poly.entity_id
_entity_poly.type
_entity_poly.pdbx_seq_one_letter_code
_entity_poly.pdbx_strand_id
1 'polypeptide(L)' 'GEASGVLLGGLRPWSRYRLQVVVFNGRGDGPPSDEIRFDTPEGGEAPPGPPQ' A
#
# COMPACT_ATOMS: atom_id res chain seq x y z
N GLY A 1 -8.07 9.91 18.10
CA GLY A 1 -8.58 9.77 16.71
C GLY A 1 -7.96 8.52 16.16
N GLU A 2 -8.78 7.56 15.73
CA GLU A 2 -8.28 6.34 15.11
C GLU A 2 -7.74 6.69 13.72
N ALA A 3 -6.46 6.42 13.48
CA ALA A 3 -5.89 6.54 12.14
C ALA A 3 -6.37 5.34 11.31
N SER A 4 -7.03 5.59 10.18
CA SER A 4 -7.58 4.55 9.29
C SER A 4 -6.63 4.18 8.14
N GLY A 5 -5.44 4.77 8.04
CA GLY A 5 -4.52 4.52 6.92
C GLY A 5 -3.08 4.99 7.15
N VAL A 6 -2.19 4.52 6.27
CA VAL A 6 -0.75 4.83 6.25
C VAL A 6 -0.28 5.05 4.81
N LEU A 7 0.71 5.93 4.62
CA LEU A 7 1.39 6.11 3.33
C LEU A 7 2.57 5.13 3.22
N LEU A 8 2.53 4.27 2.20
CA LEU A 8 3.61 3.35 1.87
C LEU A 8 4.53 3.99 0.82
N GLY A 9 5.72 4.43 1.26
CA GLY A 9 6.77 4.97 0.38
C GLY A 9 7.85 3.94 0.03
N GLY A 10 8.77 4.32 -0.86
CA GLY A 10 9.97 3.53 -1.15
C GLY A 10 9.73 2.24 -1.95
N LEU A 11 8.58 2.10 -2.62
CA LEU A 11 8.31 0.98 -3.50
C LEU A 11 9.17 1.07 -4.76
N ARG A 12 9.67 -0.08 -5.23
CA ARG A 12 10.44 -0.16 -6.47
C ARG A 12 9.52 0.14 -7.65
N PRO A 13 9.87 1.03 -8.59
CA PRO A 13 9.10 1.23 -9.80
C PRO A 13 8.96 -0.05 -10.63
N TRP A 14 7.95 -0.09 -11.50
CA TRP A 14 7.68 -1.21 -12.41
C TRP A 14 7.68 -2.60 -11.73
N SER A 15 7.16 -2.67 -10.50
CA SER A 15 7.18 -3.87 -9.68
C SER A 15 5.78 -4.23 -9.19
N ARG A 16 5.51 -5.54 -9.11
CA ARG A 16 4.27 -6.09 -8.57
C ARG A 16 4.39 -6.38 -7.09
N TYR A 17 3.44 -5.86 -6.30
CA TYR A 17 3.36 -6.06 -4.87
C TYR A 17 2.10 -6.84 -4.47
N ARG A 18 2.22 -7.57 -3.35
CA ARG A 18 1.12 -8.18 -2.62
C ARG A 18 1.09 -7.57 -1.22
N LEU A 19 -0.07 -7.09 -0.79
CA LEU A 19 -0.26 -6.41 0.49
C LEU A 19 -1.33 -7.13 1.30
N GLN A 20 -1.05 -7.35 2.58
CA GLN A 20 -1.97 -7.84 3.59
C GLN A 20 -1.75 -7.02 4.87
N VAL A 21 -2.80 -6.80 5.65
CA VAL A 21 -2.73 -6.13 6.95
C VAL A 21 -3.02 -7.17 8.04
N VAL A 22 -2.21 -7.17 9.09
CA VAL A 22 -2.41 -8.00 10.28
C VAL A 22 -2.76 -7.12 11.47
N VAL A 23 -3.58 -7.64 12.38
CA VAL A 23 -3.74 -7.06 13.71
C VAL A 23 -2.68 -7.65 14.62
N PHE A 24 -2.05 -6.87 15.48
CA PHE A 24 -1.02 -7.35 16.41
C PHE A 24 -1.32 -6.88 17.84
N ASN A 25 -0.99 -7.71 18.84
CA ASN A 25 -1.02 -7.35 20.25
C ASN A 25 0.08 -8.11 21.03
N GLY A 26 0.11 -7.97 22.37
CA GLY A 26 1.12 -8.62 23.22
C GLY A 26 1.13 -10.16 23.20
N ARG A 27 0.12 -10.81 22.64
CA ARG A 27 0.05 -12.26 22.44
C ARG A 27 0.62 -12.69 21.08
N GLY A 28 0.69 -11.77 20.11
CA GLY A 28 1.16 -12.01 18.76
C GLY A 28 0.24 -11.45 17.68
N ASP A 29 0.42 -11.96 16.47
CA ASP A 29 -0.32 -11.54 15.28
C ASP A 29 -1.63 -12.31 15.12
N GLY A 30 -2.68 -11.60 14.71
CA GLY A 30 -3.94 -12.19 14.28
C GLY A 30 -3.89 -12.67 12.83
N PRO A 31 -5.03 -13.17 12.30
CA PRO A 31 -5.09 -13.57 10.91
C PRO A 31 -4.87 -12.37 9.98
N PRO A 32 -4.22 -12.56 8.81
CA PRO A 32 -4.10 -11.51 7.80
C PRO A 32 -5.45 -11.18 7.19
N SER A 33 -5.58 -9.94 6.70
CA SER A 33 -6.66 -9.53 5.82
C SER A 33 -6.62 -10.27 4.47
N ASP A 34 -7.65 -10.04 3.65
CA ASP A 34 -7.57 -10.38 2.23
C ASP A 34 -6.35 -9.71 1.55
N GLU A 35 -5.80 -10.40 0.56
CA GLU A 35 -4.64 -9.93 -0.20
C GLU A 35 -5.04 -8.94 -1.30
N ILE A 36 -4.34 -7.81 -1.35
CA ILE A 36 -4.43 -6.84 -2.44
C ILE A 36 -3.18 -6.99 -3.32
N ARG A 37 -3.38 -7.00 -4.65
CA ARG A 37 -2.30 -7.03 -5.64
C ARG A 37 -2.30 -5.73 -6.43
N PHE A 38 -1.14 -5.11 -6.58
CA PHE A 38 -1.00 -3.89 -7.36
C PHE A 38 0.39 -3.80 -8.02
N ASP A 39 0.46 -3.07 -9.12
CA ASP A 39 1.70 -2.76 -9.84
C ASP A 39 2.05 -1.29 -9.58
N THR A 40 3.33 -1.01 -9.30
CA THR A 40 3.81 0.37 -9.17
C THR A 40 4.09 0.98 -10.55
N PRO A 41 3.89 2.30 -10.73
CA PRO A 41 4.29 3.00 -11.95
C PRO A 41 5.79 2.86 -12.25
N GLU A 42 6.19 3.11 -13.51
CA GLU A 42 7.57 3.03 -14.00
C GLU A 42 8.49 4.12 -13.40
N GLY A 43 7.93 5.17 -12.80
CA GLY A 43 8.70 6.28 -12.22
C GLY A 43 9.02 7.32 -13.28
N GLY A 44 8.02 8.14 -13.61
CA GLY A 44 8.11 9.40 -14.35
C GLY A 44 6.99 10.29 -13.81
N GLU A 45 7.16 11.61 -13.85
CA GLU A 45 6.17 12.58 -13.36
C GLU A 45 4.76 12.14 -13.77
N ALA A 46 3.85 12.04 -12.79
CA ALA A 46 2.44 11.83 -13.11
C ALA A 46 2.05 12.91 -14.14
N PRO A 47 1.43 12.55 -15.29
CA PRO A 47 0.94 13.58 -16.19
C PRO A 47 0.07 14.54 -15.39
N PRO A 48 0.19 15.87 -15.60
CA PRO A 48 -0.67 16.81 -14.90
C PRO A 48 -2.12 16.36 -15.13
N GLY A 49 -2.84 16.12 -14.04
CA GLY A 49 -4.23 15.67 -14.10
C GLY A 49 -5.05 16.59 -15.02
N PRO A 50 -6.15 16.09 -15.61
CA PRO A 50 -6.96 16.88 -16.53
C PRO A 50 -7.34 18.21 -15.88
N PRO A 51 -7.28 19.34 -16.61
CA PRO A 51 -7.73 20.62 -16.07
C PRO A 51 -9.20 20.49 -15.65
N GLN A 52 -9.51 20.94 -14.44
CA GLN A 52 -10.88 21.03 -13.90
C GLN A 52 -11.69 22.07 -14.68
#